data_AF-A0A7Z9AXW2-F1
#
_entry.id   AF-A0A7Z9AXW2-F1
#
_cell.length_a   1.000
_cell.length_b   1.000
_cell.length_c   1.000
_cell.angle_alpha   90.00
_cell.angle_beta   90.00
_cell.angle_gamma   90.00
#
_symmetry.space_group_name_H-M   'P 1'
#
loop_
_entity.id
_entity.type
_entity.pdbx_description
1 polymer ?
#
loop_
_entity_poly.entity_id
_entity_poly.type
_entity_poly.pdbx_seq_one_letter_code
_entity_poly.pdbx_strand_id
1 'polypeptide(L)'
;MFGKFCTVEDLKRQAITIELYNNSVWANLGDGRFINRQSKQIRPISMLYRSTRTVVGVNYQVIAKRKKKREGLLFLEKPYKTKYM
;
A
#
# COMPACT_ATOMS: atom_id res chain seq x y z
N MET A 1 -1.71 21.45 -3.16
CA MET A 1 -0.76 21.02 -2.11
C MET A 1 -0.32 19.60 -2.45
N PHE A 2 0.97 19.37 -2.72
CA PHE A 2 1.48 18.03 -3.00
C PHE A 2 1.73 17.33 -1.66
N GLY A 3 0.99 16.26 -1.36
CA GLY A 3 1.16 15.50 -0.11
C GLY A 3 2.55 14.87 0.00
N LYS A 4 3.00 14.55 1.22
CA LYS A 4 4.29 13.86 1.47
C LYS A 4 4.33 12.52 0.71
N PHE A 5 5.45 12.22 0.06
CA PHE A 5 5.64 10.92 -0.58
C PHE A 5 5.65 9.79 0.46
N CYS A 6 4.94 8.71 0.15
CA CYS A 6 4.94 7.48 0.92
C CYS A 6 5.93 6.52 0.27
N THR A 7 7.08 6.33 0.92
CA THR A 7 8.24 5.61 0.40
C THR A 7 8.15 4.10 0.64
N VAL A 8 9.08 3.33 0.07
CA VAL A 8 9.17 1.88 0.33
C VAL A 8 9.30 1.59 1.84
N GLU A 9 10.11 2.38 2.54
CA GLU A 9 10.37 2.25 3.98
C GLU A 9 9.12 2.59 4.81
N ASP A 10 8.32 3.54 4.35
CA ASP A 10 7.02 3.82 4.96
C ASP A 10 6.07 2.62 4.84
N LEU A 11 6.03 1.97 3.68
CA LEU A 11 5.20 0.78 3.46
C LEU A 11 5.65 -0.37 4.37
N LYS A 12 6.95 -0.58 4.55
CA LYS A 12 7.48 -1.60 5.46
C LYS A 12 7.00 -1.39 6.90
N ARG A 13 7.01 -0.14 7.36
CA ARG A 13 6.71 0.22 8.77
C ARG A 13 5.22 0.34 9.06
N GLN A 14 4.45 0.89 8.12
CA GLN A 14 3.09 1.36 8.40
C GLN A 14 2.00 0.56 7.68
N ALA A 15 2.31 -0.13 6.57
CA ALA A 15 1.29 -0.84 5.81
C ALA A 15 0.94 -2.19 6.44
N ILE A 16 -0.34 -2.44 6.63
CA ILE A 16 -0.89 -3.77 6.92
C ILE A 16 -1.20 -4.48 5.60
N THR A 17 -1.81 -3.77 4.65
CA THR A 17 -2.04 -4.28 3.30
C THR A 17 -1.80 -3.20 2.25
N ILE A 18 -1.53 -3.65 1.03
CA ILE A 18 -1.48 -2.80 -0.14
C ILE A 18 -2.38 -3.37 -1.23
N GLU A 19 -2.94 -2.49 -2.03
CA GLU A 19 -3.71 -2.82 -3.22
C GLU A 19 -2.95 -2.32 -4.44
N LEU A 20 -2.80 -3.19 -5.45
CA LEU A 20 -2.17 -2.84 -6.72
C LEU A 20 -3.21 -2.39 -7.76
N TYR A 21 -2.76 -1.80 -8.87
CA TYR A 21 -3.67 -1.38 -9.96
C TYR A 21 -4.48 -2.52 -10.61
N ASN A 22 -4.00 -3.76 -10.53
CA ASN A 22 -4.75 -4.93 -10.98
C ASN A 22 -5.75 -5.45 -9.93
N ASN A 23 -6.06 -4.65 -8.90
CA ASN A 23 -6.93 -4.96 -7.78
C ASN A 23 -6.48 -6.14 -6.91
N SER A 24 -5.23 -6.62 -7.07
CA SER A 24 -4.68 -7.62 -6.16
C SER A 24 -4.33 -6.99 -4.81
N VAL A 25 -4.69 -7.69 -3.73
CA VAL A 25 -4.43 -7.29 -2.35
C VAL A 25 -3.29 -8.13 -1.77
N TRP A 26 -2.32 -7.44 -1.21
CA TRP A 26 -1.14 -8.05 -0.62
C TRP A 26 -1.03 -7.65 0.85
N ALA A 27 -0.84 -8.63 1.74
CA ALA A 27 -0.66 -8.40 3.17
C ALA A 27 0.83 -8.35 3.53
N ASN A 28 1.19 -7.44 4.43
CA ASN A 28 2.56 -7.30 4.93
C ASN A 28 2.88 -8.47 5.87
N LEU A 29 4.06 -9.07 5.72
CA LEU A 29 4.56 -10.14 6.59
C LEU A 29 5.42 -9.63 7.76
N GLY A 30 5.70 -8.33 7.82
CA GLY A 30 6.49 -7.68 8.88
C GLY A 30 8.00 -7.67 8.64
N ASP A 31 8.47 -8.31 7.56
CA ASP A 31 9.90 -8.41 7.19
C ASP A 31 10.23 -7.71 5.86
N GLY A 32 9.31 -6.87 5.37
CA GLY A 32 9.43 -6.20 4.08
C GLY A 32 8.99 -7.04 2.88
N ARG A 33 8.53 -8.27 3.09
CA ARG A 33 7.83 -9.07 2.09
C ARG A 33 6.32 -8.96 2.29
N PHE A 34 5.62 -9.21 1.19
CA PHE A 34 4.18 -9.17 1.13
C PHE A 34 3.65 -10.44 0.48
N ILE A 35 2.53 -10.95 0.98
CA ILE A 35 1.84 -12.13 0.45
C ILE A 35 0.55 -11.74 -0.25
N ASN A 36 0.35 -12.21 -1.48
CA ASN A 36 -0.92 -12.07 -2.19
C ASN A 36 -2.00 -12.93 -1.50
N ARG A 37 -3.13 -12.33 -1.13
CA ARG A 37 -4.17 -13.05 -0.37
C ARG A 37 -4.79 -14.21 -1.15
N GLN A 38 -4.92 -14.08 -2.47
CA GLN A 38 -5.54 -15.08 -3.35
C GLN A 38 -4.53 -16.10 -3.84
N SER A 39 -3.48 -15.66 -4.53
CA SER A 39 -2.51 -16.57 -5.18
C SER A 39 -1.45 -17.13 -4.22
N LYS A 40 -1.38 -16.62 -2.98
CA LYS A 40 -0.37 -16.96 -1.97
C LYS A 40 1.09 -16.67 -2.38
N GLN A 41 1.30 -15.99 -3.51
CA GLN A 41 2.62 -15.56 -3.94
C GLN A 41 3.22 -14.57 -2.94
N ILE A 42 4.51 -14.72 -2.65
CA ILE A 42 5.27 -13.81 -1.78
C ILE A 42 6.23 -12.99 -2.64
N ARG A 43 6.24 -11.68 -2.46
CA ARG A 43 7.15 -10.76 -3.17
C ARG A 43 7.69 -9.70 -2.22
N PRO A 44 8.93 -9.23 -2.40
CA PRO A 44 9.44 -8.09 -1.66
C PRO A 44 8.70 -6.80 -2.05
N ILE A 45 8.54 -5.87 -1.11
CA ILE A 45 7.81 -4.61 -1.33
C ILE A 45 8.41 -3.75 -2.46
N SER A 46 9.72 -3.82 -2.69
CA SER A 46 10.40 -3.10 -3.76
C SER A 46 9.86 -3.45 -5.15
N MET A 47 9.43 -4.69 -5.38
CA MET A 47 8.81 -5.12 -6.63
C MET A 47 7.36 -4.64 -6.77
N LEU A 48 6.66 -4.44 -5.65
CA LEU A 48 5.25 -4.08 -5.64
C LEU A 48 5.01 -2.57 -5.66
N TYR A 49 5.95 -1.79 -5.10
CA TYR A 49 5.82 -0.35 -4.84
C TYR A 49 5.35 0.50 -6.03
N ARG A 50 5.90 0.25 -7.23
CA ARG A 50 5.52 0.98 -8.45
C ARG A 50 4.10 0.67 -8.92
N SER A 51 3.56 -0.48 -8.53
CA SER A 51 2.20 -0.93 -8.87
C SER A 51 1.20 -0.65 -7.75
N THR A 52 1.66 -0.23 -6.57
CA THR A 52 0.80 0.10 -5.43
C THR A 52 -0.07 1.33 -5.72
N ARG A 53 -1.39 1.12 -5.64
CA ARG A 53 -2.44 2.12 -5.79
C ARG A 53 -2.94 2.62 -4.45
N THR A 54 -3.16 1.72 -3.50
CA THR A 54 -3.71 2.03 -2.17
C THR A 54 -2.84 1.39 -1.09
N VAL A 55 -2.57 2.11 -0.02
CA VAL A 55 -1.91 1.60 1.18
C VAL A 55 -2.88 1.70 2.35
N VAL A 56 -3.07 0.59 3.03
CA VAL A 56 -3.87 0.52 4.25
C VAL A 56 -2.96 0.22 5.42
N GLY A 57 -2.99 1.12 6.40
CA GLY A 57 -2.22 1.00 7.63
C GLY A 57 -3.04 0.47 8.79
N VAL A 58 -2.55 0.75 10.00
CA VAL A 58 -3.20 0.39 11.26
C VAL A 58 -4.67 0.83 11.33
N ASN A 59 -5.47 0.11 12.10
CA ASN A 59 -6.91 0.36 12.26
C ASN A 59 -7.71 0.35 10.93
N TYR A 60 -7.21 -0.35 9.91
CA TYR A 60 -7.83 -0.47 8.58
C TYR A 60 -8.06 0.89 7.91
N GLN A 61 -7.14 1.83 8.12
CA GLN A 61 -7.22 3.15 7.51
C GLN A 61 -6.42 3.21 6.21
N VAL A 62 -7.02 3.78 5.17
CA VAL A 62 -6.30 4.17 3.96
C VAL A 62 -5.43 5.38 4.33
N ILE A 63 -4.10 5.20 4.29
CA ILE A 63 -3.13 6.21 4.70
C ILE A 63 -2.40 6.84 3.52
N ALA A 64 -2.31 6.14 2.38
CA ALA A 64 -1.66 6.65 1.18
C ALA A 64 -2.34 6.13 -0.09
N LYS A 65 -2.31 6.94 -1.15
CA LYS A 65 -2.87 6.59 -2.46
C LYS A 65 -2.01 7.14 -3.60
N ARG A 66 -1.99 6.40 -4.71
CA ARG A 66 -1.42 6.78 -5.99
C ARG A 66 -2.55 6.91 -6.99
N LYS A 67 -2.91 8.14 -7.37
CA LYS A 67 -4.07 8.40 -8.24
C LYS A 67 -3.85 7.82 -9.65
N LYS A 68 -2.66 8.03 -10.23
CA LYS A 68 -2.28 7.47 -11.55
C LYS A 68 -0.96 6.72 -11.47
N LYS A 69 -0.80 5.67 -12.28
CA LYS A 69 0.38 4.77 -12.25
C LYS A 69 1.72 5.50 -12.42
N ARG A 70 1.75 6.62 -13.13
CA ARG A 70 2.94 7.45 -13.37
C ARG A 70 3.19 8.53 -12.31
N GLU A 71 2.24 8.77 -11.40
CA GLU A 71 2.36 9.76 -10.33
C GLU A 71 2.99 9.14 -9.07
N GLY A 72 3.36 9.97 -8.09
CA GLY A 72 3.83 9.54 -6.79
C GLY A 72 2.77 8.81 -5.96
N LEU A 73 3.21 7.87 -5.12
CA LEU A 73 2.40 7.38 -4.00
C LEU A 73 2.51 8.40 -2.87
N LEU A 74 1.40 9.03 -2.51
CA LEU A 74 1.38 10.13 -1.55
C LEU A 74 0.54 9.75 -0.33
N PHE A 75 0.98 10.17 0.85
CA PHE A 75 0.16 10.13 2.05
C PHE A 75 -1.08 11.01 1.87
N LEU A 76 -2.19 10.56 2.43
CA LEU A 76 -3.41 11.35 2.50
C LEU A 76 -3.32 12.31 3.68
N GLU A 77 -3.70 13.57 3.48
CA GLU A 77 -3.82 14.55 4.57
C GLU A 77 -4.85 14.11 5.63
N LYS A 78 -5.91 13.44 5.18
CA LYS A 78 -6.95 12.87 6.04
C LYS A 78 -7.11 11.38 5.74
N PRO A 79 -6.43 10.50 6.50
CA PRO A 79 -6.67 9.07 6.44
C PRO A 79 -8.13 8.75 6.75
N TYR A 80 -8.67 7.72 6.12
CA TYR A 80 -10.06 7.32 6.33
C TYR A 80 -10.19 5.81 6.44
N LYS A 81 -11.14 5.34 7.26
CA LYS A 81 -11.40 3.90 7.43
C LYS A 81 -11.94 3.32 6.12
N THR A 82 -11.39 2.19 5.69
CA THR A 82 -12.04 1.39 4.65
C THR A 82 -13.22 0.66 5.28
N LYS A 83 -14.39 0.69 4.63
CA LYS A 83 -15.58 -0.06 5.08
C LYS A 83 -15.47 -1.56 4.76
N TYR A 84 -14.61 -1.94 3.81
CA TYR A 84 -14.47 -3.30 3.32
C TYR A 84 -13.02 -3.57 2.92
N MET A 85 -12.36 -4.53 3.60
CA MET A 85 -11.14 -5.21 3.15
C MET A 85 -11.08 -6.62 3.74
#